data_AF-A0A0Q8LZT9-F1
#
_entry.id   AF-A0A0Q8LZT9-F1
#
_cell.length_a   1.000
_cell.length_b   1.000
_cell.length_c   1.000
_cell.angle_alpha   90.00
_cell.angle_beta   90.00
_cell.angle_gamma   90.00
#
_symmetry.space_group_name_H-M   'P 1'
#
loop_
_entity.id
_entity.type
_entity.pdbx_description
1 polymer ?
#
loop_
_entity_poly.entity_id
_entity_poly.type
_entity_poly.pdbx_seq_one_letter_code
_entity_poly.pdbx_strand_id
1 'polypeptide(L)'
;MTYVIALPCVDVKDRACIDECPVDCIYEGERSLYIHPDECVDCGACEPQDYYKANVEFFDDVGSPGGAAKIGVIHKDHPVIAELPPQAP
;
A
#
# COMPACT_ATOMS: atom_id res chain seq x y z
N MET A 1 4.52 -0.65 -14.32
CA MET A 1 5.11 -1.42 -13.23
C MET A 1 4.73 -0.77 -11.90
N THR A 2 3.59 -1.23 -11.37
CA THR A 2 3.00 -0.89 -10.08
C THR A 2 3.82 -1.49 -8.96
N TYR A 3 3.98 -0.71 -7.90
CA TYR A 3 4.99 -0.85 -6.88
C TYR A 3 4.36 -1.34 -5.57
N VAL A 4 5.06 -2.12 -4.74
CA VAL A 4 4.39 -2.88 -3.67
C VAL A 4 5.20 -2.90 -2.40
N ILE A 5 4.48 -2.68 -1.32
CA ILE A 5 4.90 -2.76 0.06
C ILE A 5 4.95 -4.24 0.47
N ALA A 6 6.17 -4.76 0.60
CA ALA A 6 6.46 -6.14 0.97
C ALA A 6 6.61 -6.30 2.50
N LEU A 7 6.89 -7.52 2.95
CA LEU A 7 7.11 -7.88 4.37
C LEU A 7 7.90 -6.84 5.20
N PRO A 8 8.99 -6.22 4.69
CA PRO A 8 9.77 -5.25 5.48
C PRO A 8 9.01 -3.99 5.92
N CYS A 9 7.89 -3.65 5.28
CA CYS A 9 7.11 -2.49 5.65
C CYS A 9 6.03 -2.79 6.69
N VAL A 10 5.67 -4.07 6.84
CA VAL A 10 4.69 -4.52 7.83
C VAL A 10 5.22 -4.15 9.21
N ASP A 11 4.41 -3.41 9.98
CA ASP A 11 4.73 -2.88 11.31
C ASP A 11 5.81 -1.79 11.37
N VAL A 12 6.41 -1.39 10.24
CA VAL A 12 7.42 -0.30 10.13
C VAL A 12 6.82 1.00 9.61
N LYS A 13 6.14 0.96 8.45
CA LYS A 13 5.51 2.10 7.77
C LYS A 13 6.38 3.38 7.78
N ASP A 14 7.53 3.36 7.10
CA ASP A 14 8.46 4.49 7.02
C ASP A 14 7.91 5.69 6.21
N ARG A 15 6.91 5.45 5.34
CA ARG A 15 6.16 6.44 4.56
C ARG A 15 6.96 7.27 3.56
N ALA A 16 8.26 7.03 3.38
CA ALA A 16 9.07 7.80 2.42
C ALA A 16 8.55 7.68 0.98
N CYS A 17 7.94 6.55 0.63
CA CYS A 17 7.35 6.33 -0.68
C CYS A 17 6.11 7.20 -0.98
N ILE A 18 5.39 7.70 0.04
CA ILE A 18 4.20 8.54 -0.14
C ILE A 18 4.61 9.88 -0.75
N ASP A 19 5.68 10.48 -0.23
CA ASP A 19 6.15 11.81 -0.65
C ASP A 19 6.67 11.82 -2.10
N GLU A 20 7.15 10.67 -2.58
CA GLU A 20 7.68 10.51 -3.94
C GLU A 20 6.60 10.11 -4.96
N CYS A 21 5.37 9.77 -4.52
CA CYS A 21 4.32 9.34 -5.42
C CYS A 21 3.66 10.55 -6.12
N PRO A 22 3.81 10.72 -7.44
CA PRO A 22 3.32 11.92 -8.14
C PRO A 22 1.78 12.00 -8.21
N VAL A 23 1.08 10.90 -7.93
CA VAL A 23 -0.38 10.76 -8.05
C VAL A 23 -1.06 10.37 -6.74
N ASP A 24 -0.32 10.35 -5.63
CA ASP A 24 -0.87 10.05 -4.28
C ASP A 24 -1.64 8.71 -4.21
N CYS A 25 -1.16 7.68 -4.92
CA CYS A 25 -1.84 6.39 -5.04
C CYS A 25 -1.40 5.35 -3.98
N ILE A 26 -0.78 5.78 -2.88
CA ILE A 26 -0.27 4.90 -1.82
C ILE A 26 -1.09 5.11 -0.55
N TYR A 27 -1.90 4.12 -0.22
CA TYR A 27 -2.85 4.16 0.90
C TYR A 27 -2.29 3.46 2.13
N GLU A 28 -2.65 3.95 3.30
CA GLU A 28 -2.20 3.39 4.57
C GLU A 28 -3.26 2.45 5.15
N GLY A 29 -2.89 1.19 5.36
CA GLY A 29 -3.62 0.22 6.18
C GLY A 29 -3.16 0.27 7.65
N GLU A 30 -3.61 -0.68 8.46
CA GLU A 30 -3.24 -0.69 9.89
C GLU A 30 -1.75 -0.99 10.06
N ARG A 31 -1.27 -2.04 9.39
CA ARG A 31 0.09 -2.58 9.54
C ARG A 31 0.98 -2.33 8.33
N SER A 32 0.41 -2.04 7.16
CA SER A 32 1.16 -1.87 5.93
C SER A 32 0.65 -0.68 5.12
N LEU A 33 1.43 -0.26 4.13
CA LEU A 33 0.99 0.63 3.06
C LEU A 33 0.55 -0.25 1.86
N TYR A 34 -0.26 0.29 0.94
CA TYR A 34 -0.79 -0.40 -0.24
C TYR A 34 -0.84 0.54 -1.45
N ILE A 35 -0.43 0.08 -2.63
CA ILE A 35 -0.48 0.91 -3.86
C ILE A 35 -1.71 0.54 -4.67
N HIS A 36 -2.52 1.54 -5.01
CA HIS A 36 -3.73 1.34 -5.80
C HIS A 36 -3.38 1.05 -7.27
N PRO A 37 -3.77 -0.11 -7.83
CA PRO A 37 -3.35 -0.55 -9.15
C PRO A 37 -3.88 0.35 -10.28
N ASP A 38 -5.13 0.83 -10.18
CA ASP A 38 -5.75 1.64 -11.24
C ASP A 38 -5.37 3.13 -11.19
N GLU A 39 -4.78 3.59 -10.09
CA GLU A 39 -4.34 4.99 -9.93
C GLU A 39 -2.85 5.14 -10.20
N CYS A 40 -2.08 4.06 -10.10
CA CYS A 40 -0.66 4.08 -10.36
C CYS A 40 -0.37 4.28 -11.84
N VAL A 41 0.50 5.24 -12.14
CA VAL A 41 0.91 5.60 -13.51
C VAL A 41 2.30 5.07 -13.87
N ASP A 42 2.78 4.05 -13.17
CA ASP A 42 4.03 3.35 -13.48
C ASP A 42 5.30 4.23 -13.50
N CYS A 43 5.35 5.24 -12.62
CA CYS A 43 6.33 6.33 -12.65
C CYS A 43 7.80 5.98 -12.36
N GLY A 44 8.12 4.76 -11.90
CA GLY A 44 9.50 4.36 -11.56
C GLY A 44 9.92 4.46 -10.09
N ALA A 45 9.23 5.24 -9.25
CA ALA A 45 9.75 5.63 -7.93
C ALA A 45 9.70 4.55 -6.83
N CYS A 46 8.94 3.48 -7.06
CA CYS A 46 8.42 2.50 -6.10
C CYS A 46 8.90 1.02 -6.01
N GLU A 47 9.92 0.51 -6.73
CA GLU A 47 10.09 -0.93 -7.15
C GLU A 47 9.32 -2.13 -6.49
N PRO A 48 8.68 -3.06 -7.27
CA PRO A 48 7.68 -4.00 -6.75
C PRO A 48 8.29 -5.35 -6.40
N GLN A 49 7.80 -5.97 -5.33
CA GLN A 49 8.04 -7.39 -5.04
C GLN A 49 6.74 -8.08 -4.59
N ASP A 50 6.55 -9.33 -5.03
CA ASP A 50 5.70 -10.46 -4.61
C ASP A 50 4.39 -10.31 -3.79
N TYR A 51 3.79 -9.12 -3.62
CA TYR A 51 2.51 -8.93 -2.89
C TYR A 51 1.40 -8.29 -3.74
N TYR A 52 1.52 -8.36 -5.08
CA TYR A 52 0.56 -7.76 -6.02
C TYR A 52 -0.91 -8.07 -5.67
N LYS A 53 -1.20 -9.33 -5.35
CA LYS A 53 -2.56 -9.75 -4.97
C LYS A 53 -3.10 -9.00 -3.75
N ALA A 54 -2.29 -8.87 -2.70
CA ALA A 54 -2.69 -8.16 -1.48
C ALA A 54 -2.95 -6.68 -1.74
N ASN A 55 -2.18 -6.06 -2.63
CA ASN A 55 -2.38 -4.67 -3.02
C ASN A 55 -3.67 -4.45 -3.80
N VAL A 56 -4.01 -5.34 -4.72
CA VAL A 56 -5.26 -5.22 -5.48
C VAL A 56 -6.47 -5.44 -4.55
N GLU A 57 -6.49 -6.57 -3.83
CA GLU A 57 -7.63 -6.98 -3.00
C GLU A 57 -7.86 -6.06 -1.79
N PHE A 58 -6.84 -5.28 -1.38
CA PHE A 58 -7.03 -4.25 -0.36
C PHE A 58 -8.09 -3.20 -0.76
N PHE A 59 -8.24 -2.90 -2.06
CA PHE A 59 -9.16 -1.86 -2.53
C PHE A 59 -10.56 -2.38 -2.89
N ASP A 60 -10.84 -3.68 -2.79
CA ASP A 60 -12.12 -4.27 -3.20
C ASP A 60 -13.36 -3.60 -2.56
N ASP A 61 -13.24 -3.18 -1.29
CA ASP A 61 -14.33 -2.51 -0.57
C ASP A 61 -14.34 -0.99 -0.71
N VAL A 62 -13.21 -0.40 -1.12
CA VAL A 62 -12.98 1.06 -1.08
C VAL A 62 -13.04 1.66 -2.49
N GLY A 63 -12.85 0.85 -3.53
CA GLY A 63 -12.75 1.29 -4.91
C GLY A 63 -11.52 2.15 -5.15
N SER A 64 -11.63 3.10 -6.09
CA SER A 64 -10.59 4.10 -6.43
C SER A 64 -10.94 5.47 -5.84
N PRO A 65 -10.35 5.85 -4.69
CA PRO A 65 -10.68 7.09 -4.00
C PRO A 65 -10.10 8.36 -4.65
N GLY A 66 -9.10 8.21 -5.51
CA GLY A 66 -8.45 9.32 -6.20
C GLY A 66 -7.57 10.18 -5.28
N GLY A 67 -6.79 9.54 -4.41
CA GLY A 67 -5.75 10.14 -3.56
C GLY A 67 -5.85 9.72 -2.10
N ALA A 68 -4.77 9.17 -1.55
CA ALA A 68 -4.68 8.72 -0.16
C ALA A 68 -4.86 9.85 0.86
N ALA A 69 -4.36 11.06 0.57
CA ALA A 69 -4.46 12.21 1.46
C ALA A 69 -5.91 12.61 1.80
N LYS A 70 -6.89 12.22 0.96
CA LYS A 70 -8.32 12.52 1.17
C LYS A 70 -9.02 11.55 2.12
N ILE A 71 -8.49 10.35 2.26
CA ILE A 71 -9.13 9.23 2.96
C ILE A 71 -8.48 8.98 4.32
N GLY A 72 -7.18 9.25 4.44
CA GLY A 72 -6.42 8.94 5.64
C GLY A 72 -6.20 7.44 5.81
N VAL A 73 -6.01 7.00 7.06
CA VAL A 73 -5.76 5.57 7.36
C VAL A 73 -7.04 4.77 7.15
N ILE A 74 -6.92 3.70 6.38
CA ILE A 74 -7.96 2.71 6.22
C ILE A 74 -7.73 1.65 7.29
N HIS A 75 -8.71 1.47 8.18
CA HIS A 75 -8.64 0.53 9.31
C HIS A 75 -8.88 -0.92 8.88
N LYS A 76 -8.08 -1.38 7.91
CA LYS A 76 -7.98 -2.78 7.51
C LYS A 76 -6.60 -3.04 6.93
N ASP A 77 -6.25 -4.31 6.85
CA ASP A 77 -5.17 -4.82 6.02
C ASP A 77 -5.72 -6.01 5.23
N HIS A 78 -5.03 -6.36 4.15
CA HIS A 78 -5.32 -7.61 3.45
C HIS A 78 -5.07 -8.83 4.39
N PRO A 79 -5.87 -9.93 4.33
CA PRO A 79 -5.72 -11.08 5.24
C PRO A 79 -4.31 -11.65 5.32
N VAL A 80 -3.60 -11.71 4.19
CA VAL A 80 -2.20 -12.19 4.14
C VAL A 80 -1.24 -11.36 4.99
N ILE A 81 -1.56 -10.08 5.25
CA ILE A 81 -0.79 -9.19 6.11
C ILE A 81 -1.32 -9.26 7.54
N ALA A 82 -2.64 -9.24 7.72
CA ALA A 82 -3.28 -9.32 9.04
C ALA A 82 -2.86 -10.57 9.82
N GLU A 83 -2.67 -11.70 9.13
CA GLU A 83 -2.28 -12.98 9.73
C GLU A 83 -0.76 -13.14 9.99
N LEU A 84 0.07 -12.22 9.52
CA LEU A 84 1.52 -12.30 9.76
C LEU A 84 1.83 -12.13 11.25
N PRO A 85 2.80 -12.89 11.79
CA PRO A 85 3.32 -12.58 13.12
C PRO A 85 3.84 -11.14 13.15
N PRO A 86 3.84 -10.48 14.32
CA PRO A 86 4.44 -9.16 14.47
C PRO A 86 5.88 -9.17 13.96
N GLN A 87 6.20 -8.26 13.04
CA GLN A 87 7.56 -8.12 12.53
C GLN A 87 8.36 -7.27 13.52
N ALA A 88 9.58 -7.69 13.86
CA ALA A 88 10.46 -6.89 14.69
C ALA A 88 11.10 -5.77 13.83
N PRO A 89 11.24 -4.54 14.37
CA PRO A 89 11.92 -3.45 13.67
C PRO A 89 13.43 -3.67 13.53
#